data_AF-A0A4R1ANY0-F1
#
_entry.id   AF-A0A4R1ANY0-F1
#
_cell.length_a   1.000
_cell.length_b   1.000
_cell.length_c   1.000
_cell.angle_alpha   90.00
_cell.angle_beta   90.00
_cell.angle_gamma   90.00
#
_symmetry.space_group_name_H-M   'P 1'
#
loop_
_entity.id
_entity.type
_entity.pdbx_description
1 polymer ?
#
loop_
_entity_poly.entity_id
_entity_poly.type
_entity_poly.pdbx_seq_one_letter_code
_entity_poly.pdbx_strand_id
1 'polypeptide(L)' 'MKITIYLNNGMQFDATVDGFNGAEFAEKMNNPQLNVLSIGDVVINKHAVMMIVPSDAVNQL' A
#
# COMPACT_ATOMS: atom_id res chain seq x y z
N MET A 1 6.53 8.91 4.72
CA MET A 1 7.06 8.23 3.51
C MET A 1 6.00 8.28 2.44
N LYS A 2 6.35 8.62 1.19
CA LYS A 2 5.42 8.53 0.06
C LYS A 2 5.49 7.15 -0.58
N ILE A 3 4.35 6.52 -0.80
CA ILE A 3 4.25 5.24 -1.47
C ILE A 3 3.23 5.34 -2.60
N THR A 4 3.45 4.52 -3.62
CA THR A 4 2.51 4.32 -4.72
C THR A 4 1.95 2.91 -4.61
N ILE A 5 0.63 2.81 -4.56
CA ILE A 5 -0.14 1.58 -4.44
C ILE A 5 -0.74 1.29 -5.82
N TYR A 6 -0.33 0.18 -6.44
CA TYR A 6 -0.90 -0.27 -7.70
C TYR A 6 -1.94 -1.33 -7.45
N LEU A 7 -3.06 -1.22 -8.16
CA LEU A 7 -4.18 -2.13 -8.05
C LEU A 7 -4.25 -3.08 -9.23
N ASN A 8 -4.90 -4.21 -9.01
CA ASN A 8 -5.12 -5.24 -10.03
C ASN A 8 -5.98 -4.77 -11.23
N ASN A 9 -6.67 -3.64 -11.10
CA ASN A 9 -7.46 -3.01 -12.18
C ASN A 9 -6.66 -1.96 -12.97
N GLY A 10 -5.36 -1.82 -12.70
CA GLY A 10 -4.48 -0.84 -13.36
C GLY A 10 -4.54 0.57 -12.78
N MET A 11 -5.37 0.82 -11.75
CA MET A 11 -5.35 2.09 -11.03
C MET A 11 -4.14 2.18 -10.11
N GLN A 12 -3.70 3.41 -9.83
CA GLN A 12 -2.67 3.70 -8.85
C GLN A 12 -3.09 4.83 -7.92
N PHE A 13 -2.64 4.76 -6.67
CA PHE A 13 -2.84 5.78 -5.66
C PHE A 13 -1.50 6.14 -5.03
N ASP A 14 -1.25 7.43 -4.85
CA ASP A 14 -0.16 7.90 -4.02
C ASP A 14 -0.70 8.15 -2.61
N ALA A 15 -0.03 7.60 -1.61
CA ALA A 15 -0.39 7.75 -0.20
C ALA A 15 0.81 8.24 0.59
N THR A 16 0.55 9.04 1.62
CA THR A 16 1.57 9.44 2.59
C THR A 16 1.41 8.61 3.85
N VAL A 17 2.41 7.79 4.17
CA VAL A 17 2.43 6.97 5.38
C VAL A 17 3.44 7.52 6.36
N ASP A 18 2.95 7.97 7.52
CA ASP A 18 3.80 8.37 8.64
C ASP A 18 4.22 7.14 9.44
N GLY A 19 5.50 7.08 9.82
CA GLY A 19 6.03 5.98 10.65
C GLY A 19 5.87 4.58 10.04
N PHE A 20 6.07 4.43 8.72
CA PHE A 20 5.90 3.15 8.03
C PHE A 20 6.73 2.03 8.68
N ASN A 21 6.03 1.02 9.22
CA ASN A 21 6.61 -0.21 9.74
C ASN A 21 6.30 -1.38 8.79
N GLY A 22 7.32 -1.86 8.07
CA GLY A 22 7.16 -2.93 7.10
C GLY A 22 6.69 -4.26 7.69
N ALA A 23 7.07 -4.56 8.95
CA ALA A 23 6.68 -5.81 9.62
C ALA A 23 5.19 -5.82 9.95
N GLU A 24 4.69 -4.76 10.61
CA GLU A 24 3.26 -4.61 10.89
C GLU A 24 2.42 -4.53 9.62
N PHE A 25 2.94 -3.89 8.58
CA PHE A 25 2.27 -3.81 7.29
C PHE A 25 2.12 -5.20 6.65
N ALA A 26 3.19 -6.00 6.65
CA ALA A 26 3.17 -7.37 6.16
C ALA A 26 2.21 -8.26 6.98
N GLU A 27 2.17 -8.11 8.30
CA GLU A 27 1.21 -8.81 9.16
C GLU A 27 -0.24 -8.46 8.78
N LYS A 28 -0.53 -7.17 8.60
CA LYS A 28 -1.87 -6.70 8.20
C LYS A 28 -2.29 -7.23 6.82
N MET A 29 -1.38 -7.25 5.85
CA MET A 29 -1.64 -7.80 4.51
C MET A 29 -1.93 -9.30 4.56
N ASN A 30 -1.13 -10.04 5.33
CA ASN A 30 -1.25 -11.50 5.45
C ASN A 30 -2.36 -11.95 6.42
N ASN A 31 -2.93 -11.07 7.23
CA ASN A 31 -4.01 -11.41 8.16
C ASN A 31 -5.32 -11.72 7.39
N PRO A 32 -5.81 -12.97 7.39
CA PRO A 32 -6.98 -13.37 6.62
C PRO A 32 -8.30 -12.76 7.11
N GLN A 33 -8.35 -12.25 8.35
CA GLN A 33 -9.54 -11.61 8.92
C GLN A 33 -9.71 -10.15 8.45
N LEU A 34 -8.62 -9.52 7.98
CA LEU A 34 -8.66 -8.16 7.47
C LEU A 34 -8.87 -8.17 5.96
N ASN A 35 -9.94 -7.53 5.49
CA ASN A 35 -10.20 -7.32 4.06
C ASN A 35 -9.93 -5.88 3.61
N VAL A 36 -10.03 -4.93 4.53
CA VAL A 36 -9.86 -3.51 4.28
C VAL A 36 -8.76 -3.00 5.20
N LEU A 37 -7.84 -2.21 4.64
CA LEU A 37 -6.68 -1.67 5.33
C LEU A 37 -6.65 -0.16 5.13
N SER A 38 -6.23 0.55 6.17
CA SER A 38 -5.82 1.95 6.06
C SER A 38 -4.33 1.98 5.78
N ILE A 39 -3.94 2.65 4.71
CA ILE A 39 -2.55 2.87 4.33
C ILE A 39 -2.35 4.37 4.21
N GLY A 40 -1.79 4.97 5.26
CA GLY A 40 -1.73 6.42 5.37
C GLY A 40 -3.13 7.03 5.37
N ASP A 41 -3.38 7.93 4.43
CA ASP A 41 -4.62 8.65 4.19
C ASP A 41 -5.60 7.91 3.24
N VAL A 42 -5.25 6.71 2.77
CA VAL A 42 -6.07 5.92 1.85
C VAL A 42 -6.64 4.69 2.54
N VAL A 43 -7.93 4.41 2.33
CA VAL A 43 -8.60 3.18 2.76
C VAL A 43 -8.82 2.30 1.53
N ILE A 44 -8.33 1.05 1.59
CA ILE A 44 -8.35 0.16 0.44
C ILE A 44 -8.62 -1.30 0.80
N ASN A 45 -9.31 -2.01 -0.10
CA ASN A 45 -9.44 -3.47 -0.01
C ASN A 45 -8.11 -4.13 -0.37
N LYS A 46 -7.56 -4.96 0.51
CA LYS A 46 -6.25 -5.59 0.32
C LYS A 46 -6.19 -6.51 -0.90
N HIS A 47 -7.32 -7.10 -1.31
CA HIS A 47 -7.40 -8.00 -2.46
C HIS A 47 -7.35 -7.24 -3.79
N ALA A 48 -7.55 -5.93 -3.77
CA ALA A 48 -7.34 -5.07 -4.92
C ALA A 48 -5.86 -4.68 -5.08
N VAL A 49 -5.07 -4.75 -4.00
CA VAL A 49 -3.65 -4.35 -4.02
C VAL A 49 -2.85 -5.39 -4.78
N MET A 50 -2.14 -4.93 -5.80
CA MET A 50 -1.22 -5.75 -6.60
C MET A 50 0.22 -5.56 -6.13
N MET A 51 0.67 -4.31 -5.99
CA MET A 51 1.99 -4.00 -5.44
C MET A 51 2.00 -2.64 -4.74
N ILE A 52 2.96 -2.46 -3.84
CA ILE A 52 3.21 -1.19 -3.15
C ILE A 52 4.71 -0.92 -3.25
N VAL A 53 5.05 0.31 -3.67
CA VAL A 53 6.44 0.74 -3.83
C VAL A 53 6.66 2.11 -3.21
N PRO A 54 7.89 2.45 -2.78
CA PRO A 54 8.25 3.82 -2.46
C PRO A 54 8.07 4.71 -3.70
N SER A 55 7.36 5.84 -3.57
CA SER A 55 7.15 6.74 -4.71
C SER A 55 8.46 7.33 -5.24
N ASP A 56 9.47 7.50 -4.37
CA ASP A 56 10.78 8.00 -4.75
C ASP A 56 11.57 7.01 -5.64
N ALA A 57 11.23 5.72 -5.59
CA ALA A 57 11.87 4.68 -6.41
C ALA A 57 11.29 4.59 -7.84
N VAL A 58 10.11 5.18 -8.09
CA VAL A 58 9.43 5.10 -9.40
C VAL A 58 10.05 6.08 -10.43
N ASN A 59 10.70 7.16 -9.98
CA ASN A 59 11.33 8.17 -10.85
C ASN A 59 12.73 7.78 -11.38
N GLN A 60 13.16 6.52 -11.24
CA GLN A 60 14.49 6.05 -11.67
C GLN A 60 14.45 5.02 -12.81
N LEU A 61 13.33 4.91 -13.53
CA LEU A 61 13.18 4.05 -14.71
C LEU A 61 12.89 4.86 -15.98
#